data_AF-A0A977LD72-F1
#
_entry.id   AF-A0A977LD72-F1
#
_cell.length_a   1.000
_cell.length_b   1.000
_cell.length_c   1.000
_cell.angle_alpha   90.00
_cell.angle_beta   90.00
_cell.angle_gamma   90.00
#
_symmetry.space_group_name_H-M   'P 1'
#
loop_
_entity.id
_entity.type
_entity.pdbx_description
1 polymer ?
#
loop_
_entity_poly.entity_id
_entity_poly.type
_entity_poly.pdbx_seq_one_letter_code
_entity_poly.pdbx_strand_id
1 'polypeptide(L)'
;MIRFCILSILLNLFLTLDGLAQNTLITLNDSTKVKTEITAISDNLLFSKAGSFNMSEIYSIRFESKEEYDKKEVFANILRTYPIAVYRAGERLSNLDQQKKLPEPVAKTTINEYSNRPNTDFASTAVTGDFGIGIGLDYGGIGGRLTLLPSKNLGVFFGGGYAFAGFGYNAGLNFRATPDKRASFILNVMYGYNAAYAISGASQLNKFFYGMSVGAGVMVKQRRNTNAFWAFELLVPFRSKEATDYYNVLKSTPGVRIDNPLLPVAFSIGYHFAF
;
A
#
# COMPACT_ATOMS: atom_id res chain seq x y z
N MET A 1 12.84 25.21 20.50
CA MET A 1 11.52 25.75 20.08
C MET A 1 11.11 25.39 18.65
N ILE A 2 12.03 25.09 17.72
CA ILE A 2 11.69 24.81 16.30
C ILE A 2 10.96 23.46 16.08
N ARG A 3 11.01 22.52 17.03
CA ARG A 3 10.43 21.17 16.90
C ARG A 3 8.88 21.12 16.97
N PHE A 4 8.21 22.19 17.41
CA PHE A 4 6.74 22.22 17.49
C PHE A 4 6.06 22.85 16.27
N CYS A 5 6.75 23.65 15.46
CA CYS A 5 6.14 24.31 14.29
C CYS A 5 5.95 23.36 13.08
N ILE A 6 6.83 22.37 12.90
CA ILE A 6 6.75 21.46 11.74
C ILE A 6 5.58 20.46 11.90
N LEU A 7 5.24 20.08 13.14
CA LEU A 7 4.13 19.18 13.42
C LEU A 7 2.76 19.85 13.15
N SER A 8 2.64 21.16 13.39
CA SER A 8 1.42 21.93 13.12
C SER A 8 1.17 22.19 11.63
N ILE A 9 2.22 22.26 10.82
CA ILE A 9 2.11 22.44 9.35
C ILE A 9 1.73 21.12 8.68
N LEU A 10 2.28 19.98 9.13
CA LEU A 10 1.89 18.65 8.64
C LEU A 10 0.45 18.27 9.03
N LEU A 11 -0.03 18.71 10.19
CA LEU A 11 -1.41 18.45 10.62
C LEU A 11 -2.46 19.29 9.86
N ASN A 12 -2.10 20.50 9.40
CA ASN A 12 -2.97 21.33 8.57
C ASN A 12 -2.96 20.93 7.07
N LEU A 13 -1.88 20.28 6.59
CA LEU A 13 -1.82 19.78 5.22
C LEU A 13 -2.76 18.56 4.99
N PHE A 14 -3.20 17.88 6.06
CA PHE A 14 -4.20 16.81 5.99
C PHE A 14 -5.66 17.30 6.06
N LEU A 15 -5.90 18.58 6.34
CA LEU A 15 -7.24 19.14 6.53
C LEU A 15 -7.77 19.97 5.35
N THR A 16 -7.01 20.05 4.25
CA THR A 16 -7.43 20.68 2.97
C THR A 16 -7.44 19.71 1.81
N LEU A 17 -7.70 18.42 2.08
CA LEU A 17 -8.27 17.53 1.07
C LEU A 17 -9.70 18.03 0.84
N ASP A 18 -9.81 18.98 -0.08
CA ASP A 18 -11.07 19.44 -0.65
C ASP A 18 -12.02 18.26 -0.75
N GLY A 19 -13.20 18.42 -0.15
CA GLY A 19 -14.33 17.56 -0.37
C GLY A 19 -14.68 17.61 -1.86
N LEU A 20 -13.93 16.85 -2.67
CA LEU A 20 -14.40 16.32 -3.93
C LEU A 20 -15.57 15.45 -3.54
N ALA A 21 -16.74 16.11 -3.49
CA ALA A 21 -17.97 15.51 -3.07
C ALA A 21 -18.12 14.20 -3.84
N GLN A 22 -18.23 13.11 -3.08
CA GLN A 22 -18.39 11.77 -3.62
C GLN A 22 -19.82 11.69 -4.16
N ASN A 23 -19.98 12.07 -5.42
CA ASN A 23 -21.28 12.41 -5.98
C ASN A 23 -22.01 11.21 -6.61
N THR A 24 -21.33 10.06 -6.77
CA THR A 24 -21.99 8.86 -7.30
C THR A 24 -22.34 7.89 -6.18
N LEU A 25 -23.62 7.51 -6.06
CA LEU A 25 -24.09 6.47 -5.15
C LEU A 25 -24.33 5.16 -5.90
N ILE A 26 -23.55 4.13 -5.58
CA ILE A 26 -23.70 2.76 -6.07
C ILE A 26 -24.52 1.98 -5.05
N THR A 27 -25.58 1.32 -5.49
CA THR A 27 -26.36 0.37 -4.67
C THR A 27 -26.16 -1.04 -5.23
N LEU A 28 -25.73 -1.95 -4.38
CA LEU A 28 -25.52 -3.36 -4.71
C LEU A 28 -26.83 -4.17 -4.55
N ASN A 29 -26.87 -5.38 -5.09
CA ASN A 29 -28.04 -6.27 -5.02
C ASN A 29 -28.41 -6.68 -3.59
N ASP A 30 -27.46 -6.68 -2.67
CA ASP A 30 -27.67 -6.92 -1.23
C ASP A 30 -28.18 -5.67 -0.49
N SER A 31 -28.53 -4.60 -1.22
CA SER A 31 -28.93 -3.28 -0.71
C SER A 31 -27.81 -2.46 -0.05
N THR A 32 -26.55 -2.90 -0.11
CA THR A 32 -25.40 -2.09 0.34
C THR A 32 -25.25 -0.84 -0.52
N LYS A 33 -25.04 0.31 0.12
CA LYS A 33 -24.88 1.62 -0.53
C LYS A 33 -23.45 2.13 -0.36
N VAL A 34 -22.80 2.47 -1.47
CA VAL A 34 -21.43 3.00 -1.51
C VAL A 34 -21.42 4.33 -2.25
N LYS A 35 -21.09 5.42 -1.53
CA LYS A 35 -20.78 6.70 -2.17
C LYS A 35 -19.32 6.70 -2.62
N THR A 36 -19.08 6.95 -3.90
CA THR A 36 -17.73 6.87 -4.49
C THR A 36 -17.68 7.65 -5.80
N GLU A 37 -16.51 7.65 -6.43
CA GLU A 37 -16.28 8.21 -7.75
C GLU A 37 -15.91 7.09 -8.72
N ILE A 38 -16.71 6.90 -9.78
CA ILE A 38 -16.37 5.97 -10.88
C ILE A 38 -15.13 6.50 -11.61
N THR A 39 -14.12 5.64 -11.77
CA THR A 39 -12.85 5.96 -12.43
C THR A 39 -12.70 5.27 -13.79
N ALA A 40 -13.18 4.02 -13.93
CA ALA A 40 -13.13 3.27 -15.18
C ALA A 40 -14.20 2.17 -15.25
N ILE A 41 -14.48 1.69 -16.46
CA ILE A 41 -15.33 0.53 -16.73
C ILE A 41 -14.57 -0.41 -17.67
N SER A 42 -14.59 -1.71 -17.36
CA SER A 42 -14.10 -2.80 -18.20
C SER A 42 -15.17 -3.89 -18.27
N ASP A 43 -15.15 -4.73 -19.32
CA ASP A 43 -16.10 -5.82 -19.65
C ASP A 43 -17.19 -6.16 -18.62
N ASN A 44 -16.81 -6.63 -17.43
CA ASN A 44 -17.71 -7.00 -16.33
C ASN A 44 -17.36 -6.32 -14.99
N LEU A 45 -16.48 -5.32 -14.97
CA LEU A 45 -16.02 -4.63 -13.77
C LEU A 45 -16.21 -3.11 -13.85
N LEU A 46 -16.73 -2.54 -12.77
CA LEU A 46 -16.74 -1.11 -12.53
C LEU A 46 -15.65 -0.76 -11.51
N PHE A 47 -14.75 0.15 -11.88
CA PHE A 47 -13.70 0.65 -10.99
C PHE A 47 -14.11 2.00 -10.40
N SER A 48 -13.86 2.17 -9.11
CA SER A 48 -14.11 3.41 -8.38
C SER A 48 -12.99 3.70 -7.39
N LYS A 49 -12.98 4.91 -6.81
CA LYS A 49 -12.09 5.26 -5.70
C LYS A 49 -12.24 4.37 -4.45
N ALA A 50 -13.38 3.67 -4.31
CA ALA A 50 -13.66 2.77 -3.20
C ALA A 50 -13.26 1.31 -3.47
N GLY A 51 -12.88 0.97 -4.71
CA GLY A 51 -12.58 -0.39 -5.15
C GLY A 51 -13.27 -0.76 -6.46
N SER A 52 -13.20 -2.04 -6.81
CA SER A 52 -13.83 -2.63 -8.00
C SER A 52 -15.09 -3.42 -7.64
N PHE A 53 -16.12 -3.33 -8.49
CA PHE A 53 -17.39 -4.03 -8.34
C PHE A 53 -17.69 -4.84 -9.60
N ASN A 54 -18.21 -6.06 -9.43
CA ASN A 54 -18.72 -6.81 -10.58
C ASN A 54 -20.03 -6.18 -11.06
N MET A 55 -20.19 -5.97 -12.36
CA MET A 55 -21.42 -5.39 -12.93
C MET A 55 -22.67 -6.20 -12.57
N SER A 56 -22.54 -7.52 -12.37
CA SER A 56 -23.65 -8.38 -11.96
C SER A 56 -24.09 -8.18 -10.50
N GLU A 57 -23.26 -7.56 -9.66
CA GLU A 57 -23.54 -7.28 -8.24
C GLU A 57 -24.21 -5.91 -8.05
N ILE A 58 -24.16 -5.05 -9.06
CA ILE A 58 -24.67 -3.68 -8.99
C ILE A 58 -26.15 -3.67 -9.37
N TYR A 59 -26.98 -3.18 -8.45
CA TYR A 59 -28.40 -2.98 -8.69
C TYR A 59 -28.68 -1.63 -9.39
N SER A 60 -28.09 -0.55 -8.86
CA SER A 60 -28.29 0.78 -9.42
C SER A 60 -27.14 1.74 -9.15
N ILE A 61 -27.02 2.74 -10.02
CA ILE A 61 -26.04 3.82 -9.91
C ILE A 61 -26.79 5.15 -10.02
N ARG A 62 -26.55 6.06 -9.07
CA ARG A 62 -27.18 7.38 -9.02
C ARG A 62 -26.13 8.47 -9.02
N PHE A 63 -26.18 9.34 -10.02
CA PHE A 63 -25.44 10.60 -10.06
C PHE A 63 -26.26 11.66 -9.31
N GLU A 64 -25.66 12.30 -8.30
CA GLU A 64 -26.36 13.22 -7.40
C GLU A 64 -26.81 14.49 -8.11
N SER A 65 -26.02 15.00 -9.07
CA SER A 65 -26.36 16.19 -9.86
C SER A 65 -26.33 15.93 -11.37
N LYS A 66 -26.95 16.83 -12.13
CA LYS A 66 -26.94 16.78 -13.59
C LYS A 66 -25.54 17.05 -14.15
N GLU A 67 -24.82 18.00 -13.57
CA GLU A 67 -23.45 18.36 -13.96
C GLU A 67 -22.48 17.18 -13.78
N GLU A 68 -22.69 16.37 -12.74
CA GLU A 68 -21.90 15.16 -12.53
C GLU A 68 -22.19 14.11 -13.61
N TYR A 69 -23.46 13.90 -13.93
CA TYR A 69 -23.85 13.02 -15.03
C TYR A 69 -23.22 13.48 -16.35
N ASP A 70 -23.30 14.78 -16.67
CA ASP A 70 -22.78 15.32 -17.93
C ASP A 70 -21.25 15.10 -18.04
N LYS A 71 -20.51 15.23 -16.94
CA LYS A 71 -19.07 14.90 -16.89
C LYS A 71 -18.77 13.41 -17.13
N LYS A 72 -19.73 12.54 -16.86
CA LYS A 72 -19.59 11.07 -16.89
C LYS A 72 -20.58 10.40 -17.84
N GLU A 73 -21.09 11.14 -18.82
CA GLU A 73 -22.15 10.68 -19.70
C GLU A 73 -21.78 9.38 -20.42
N VAL A 74 -20.51 9.27 -20.86
CA VAL A 74 -19.97 8.07 -21.50
C VAL A 74 -20.10 6.84 -20.60
N PHE A 75 -19.69 6.94 -19.32
CA PHE A 75 -19.81 5.83 -18.37
C PHE A 75 -21.28 5.49 -18.11
N ALA A 76 -22.12 6.50 -17.92
CA ALA A 76 -23.54 6.30 -17.67
C ALA A 76 -24.24 5.59 -18.84
N ASN A 77 -23.86 5.93 -20.08
CA ASN A 77 -24.39 5.27 -21.29
C ASN A 77 -23.92 3.83 -21.43
N ILE A 78 -22.65 3.52 -21.10
CA ILE A 78 -22.16 2.14 -21.03
C ILE A 78 -22.95 1.36 -19.97
N LEU A 79 -23.12 1.92 -18.77
CA LEU A 79 -23.85 1.25 -17.68
C LEU A 79 -25.31 0.93 -18.05
N ARG A 80 -25.94 1.77 -18.88
CA ARG A 80 -27.31 1.55 -19.40
C ARG A 80 -27.41 0.38 -20.38
N THR A 81 -26.31 -0.18 -20.88
CA THR A 81 -26.34 -1.41 -21.70
C THR A 81 -26.43 -2.68 -20.86
N TYR A 82 -26.11 -2.58 -19.56
CA TYR A 82 -26.23 -3.66 -18.58
C TYR A 82 -27.62 -3.60 -17.90
N PRO A 83 -28.05 -4.67 -17.22
CA PRO A 83 -29.29 -4.68 -16.43
C PRO A 83 -29.17 -3.85 -15.13
N ILE A 84 -28.54 -2.68 -15.17
CA ILE A 84 -28.29 -1.77 -14.05
C ILE A 84 -29.18 -0.55 -14.19
N ALA A 85 -29.90 -0.18 -13.13
CA ALA A 85 -30.71 1.04 -13.15
C ALA A 85 -29.83 2.28 -12.96
N VAL A 86 -29.80 3.19 -13.95
CA VAL A 86 -29.01 4.43 -13.88
C VAL A 86 -29.92 5.63 -13.62
N TYR A 87 -29.57 6.45 -12.63
CA TYR A 87 -30.32 7.64 -12.23
C TYR A 87 -29.48 8.91 -12.44
N ARG A 88 -30.09 9.96 -12.98
CA ARG A 88 -29.52 11.31 -13.12
C ARG A 88 -30.33 12.30 -12.29
N ALA A 89 -29.72 12.88 -11.26
CA ALA A 89 -30.38 13.84 -10.36
C ALA A 89 -31.73 13.33 -9.81
N GLY A 90 -31.81 12.03 -9.54
CA GLY A 90 -33.02 11.36 -9.04
C GLY A 90 -33.97 10.81 -10.11
N GLU A 91 -33.83 11.21 -11.37
CA GLU A 91 -34.62 10.68 -12.48
C GLU A 91 -34.02 9.38 -13.01
N ARG A 92 -34.82 8.31 -13.13
CA ARG A 92 -34.37 7.05 -13.74
C ARG A 92 -34.27 7.25 -15.25
N LEU A 93 -33.10 6.99 -15.82
CA LEU A 93 -32.93 6.97 -17.26
C LEU A 93 -33.49 5.68 -17.84
N SER A 94 -34.14 5.76 -19.00
CA SER A 94 -34.55 4.56 -19.73
C SER A 94 -33.31 3.73 -20.07
N ASN A 95 -33.42 2.41 -20.03
CA ASN A 95 -32.37 1.57 -20.57
C ASN A 95 -32.23 1.90 -22.05
N LEU A 96 -30.99 2.00 -22.56
CA LEU A 96 -30.81 2.08 -24.01
C LEU A 96 -31.34 0.76 -24.54
N ASP A 97 -32.40 0.81 -25.33
CA ASP A 97 -33.07 -0.40 -25.82
C ASP A 97 -32.01 -1.38 -26.32
N GLN A 98 -31.94 -2.55 -25.67
CA GLN A 98 -31.08 -3.66 -26.11
C GLN A 98 -31.44 -4.15 -27.53
N GLN A 99 -32.41 -3.50 -28.19
CA GLN A 99 -32.94 -3.80 -29.51
C GLN A 99 -32.05 -3.39 -30.68
N LYS A 100 -31.00 -2.59 -30.51
CA LYS A 100 -29.94 -2.56 -31.52
C LYS A 100 -28.97 -3.70 -31.22
N LYS A 101 -29.44 -4.92 -31.52
CA LYS A 101 -28.66 -6.16 -31.57
C LYS A 101 -27.27 -5.79 -32.07
N LEU A 102 -26.26 -5.84 -31.20
CA LEU A 102 -24.87 -5.78 -31.67
C LEU A 102 -24.78 -6.83 -32.80
N PRO A 103 -24.11 -6.53 -33.93
CA PRO A 103 -23.89 -7.54 -34.96
C PRO A 103 -23.38 -8.79 -34.25
N GLU A 104 -24.07 -9.90 -34.50
CA GLU A 104 -23.81 -11.18 -33.85
C GLU A 104 -22.29 -11.40 -33.76
N PRO A 105 -21.76 -11.73 -32.58
CA PRO A 105 -20.35 -12.07 -32.49
C PRO A 105 -20.10 -13.21 -33.48
N VAL A 106 -19.23 -12.95 -34.45
CA VAL A 106 -18.63 -13.93 -35.34
C VAL A 106 -17.84 -14.91 -34.46
N ALA A 107 -18.56 -15.85 -33.86
CA ALA A 107 -18.03 -16.79 -32.87
C ALA A 107 -18.49 -18.20 -33.24
N LYS A 108 -17.97 -18.71 -34.36
CA LYS A 108 -17.96 -20.16 -34.68
C LYS A 108 -16.72 -20.58 -35.46
N THR A 109 -15.55 -20.03 -35.13
CA THR A 109 -14.29 -20.65 -35.56
C THR A 109 -13.27 -20.47 -34.45
N THR A 110 -12.55 -21.55 -34.11
CA THR A 110 -11.47 -21.64 -33.11
C THR A 110 -11.82 -21.87 -31.63
N ILE A 111 -12.67 -22.85 -31.31
CA ILE A 111 -12.67 -23.48 -29.96
C ILE A 111 -11.65 -24.64 -29.89
N ASN A 112 -11.20 -25.20 -31.02
CA ASN A 112 -10.33 -26.38 -31.03
C ASN A 112 -8.81 -26.09 -31.02
N GLU A 113 -8.39 -24.83 -30.95
CA GLU A 113 -6.96 -24.47 -31.00
C GLU A 113 -6.36 -24.06 -29.64
N TYR A 114 -7.19 -24.00 -28.59
CA TYR A 114 -6.74 -23.60 -27.25
C TYR A 114 -6.37 -24.77 -26.32
N SER A 115 -6.60 -26.02 -26.72
CA SER A 115 -6.28 -27.19 -25.87
C SER A 115 -4.84 -27.70 -26.04
N ASN A 116 -4.03 -27.09 -26.92
CA ASN A 116 -2.67 -27.54 -27.23
C ASN A 116 -1.63 -26.42 -27.17
N ARG A 117 -1.78 -25.45 -26.24
CA ARG A 117 -0.64 -24.62 -25.86
C ARG A 117 0.23 -25.43 -24.88
N PRO A 118 1.51 -25.70 -25.21
CA PRO A 118 2.41 -26.34 -24.26
C PRO A 118 2.44 -25.50 -23.00
N ASN A 119 2.33 -26.18 -21.87
CA ASN A 119 2.25 -25.66 -20.51
C ASN A 119 3.62 -25.07 -20.07
N THR A 120 4.21 -24.22 -20.90
CA THR A 120 5.30 -23.32 -20.53
C THR A 120 4.70 -21.99 -20.08
N ASP A 121 3.63 -22.05 -19.30
CA ASP A 121 3.23 -20.96 -18.46
C ASP A 121 4.25 -20.89 -17.32
N PHE A 122 5.39 -20.25 -17.60
CA PHE A 122 5.91 -19.26 -16.66
C PHE A 122 4.82 -18.17 -16.58
N ALA A 123 3.70 -18.55 -15.95
CA ALA A 123 2.52 -17.74 -15.81
C ALA A 123 3.03 -16.40 -15.31
N SER A 124 2.77 -15.37 -16.13
CA SER A 124 2.91 -13.96 -15.85
C SER A 124 2.35 -13.68 -14.46
N THR A 125 3.14 -13.98 -13.45
CA THR A 125 2.83 -13.71 -12.06
C THR A 125 3.18 -12.26 -12.00
N ALA A 126 2.18 -11.41 -12.27
CA ALA A 126 2.32 -9.97 -12.15
C ALA A 126 3.12 -9.74 -10.87
N VAL A 127 4.29 -9.10 -11.00
CA VAL A 127 5.15 -8.83 -9.86
C VAL A 127 4.35 -7.95 -8.94
N THR A 128 3.78 -8.56 -7.91
CA THR A 128 3.01 -7.84 -6.89
C THR A 128 4.01 -7.21 -5.95
N GLY A 129 3.63 -6.10 -5.35
CA GLY A 129 4.48 -5.39 -4.41
C GLY A 129 3.67 -4.76 -3.30
N ASP A 130 4.39 -4.12 -2.40
CA ASP A 130 3.78 -3.20 -1.47
C ASP A 130 4.72 -2.03 -1.20
N PHE A 131 4.10 -0.89 -0.93
CA PHE A 131 4.78 0.30 -0.43
C PHE A 131 4.26 0.59 0.98
N GLY A 132 5.18 0.69 1.94
CA GLY A 132 4.88 0.98 3.34
C GLY A 132 5.51 2.27 3.82
N ILE A 133 4.82 2.94 4.72
CA ILE A 133 5.36 4.05 5.53
C ILE A 133 5.38 3.61 6.98
N GLY A 134 6.43 3.95 7.71
CA GLY A 134 6.59 3.42 9.06
C GLY A 134 7.75 3.99 9.84
N ILE A 135 7.89 3.43 11.03
CA ILE A 135 9.01 3.63 11.92
C ILE A 135 9.74 2.31 12.14
N GLY A 136 11.05 2.37 12.28
CA GLY A 136 11.87 1.20 12.55
C GLY A 136 13.07 1.07 11.63
N LEU A 137 13.85 0.03 11.86
CA LEU A 137 15.15 -0.15 11.19
C LEU A 137 14.96 -0.41 9.69
N ASP A 138 14.03 -1.30 9.34
CA ASP A 138 13.63 -1.64 7.97
C ASP A 138 12.98 -0.47 7.20
N TYR A 139 12.63 0.64 7.87
CA TYR A 139 12.13 1.88 7.25
C TYR A 139 13.15 3.02 7.21
N GLY A 140 14.40 2.81 7.65
CA GLY A 140 15.35 3.92 7.70
C GLY A 140 15.22 4.85 8.92
N GLY A 141 14.45 4.47 9.95
CA GLY A 141 14.13 5.32 11.09
C GLY A 141 12.67 5.73 11.01
N ILE A 142 12.38 6.92 10.51
CA ILE A 142 11.05 7.32 10.06
C ILE A 142 11.12 7.44 8.53
N GLY A 143 10.37 6.61 7.81
CA GLY A 143 10.53 6.55 6.36
C GLY A 143 9.59 5.58 5.66
N GLY A 144 10.07 5.05 4.54
CA GLY A 144 9.31 4.17 3.66
C GLY A 144 10.04 2.87 3.36
N ARG A 145 9.27 1.87 2.93
CA ARG A 145 9.73 0.54 2.54
C ARG A 145 8.99 0.10 1.29
N LEU A 146 9.72 -0.22 0.24
CA LEU A 146 9.20 -0.85 -0.97
C LEU A 146 9.53 -2.34 -0.94
N THR A 147 8.53 -3.20 -1.12
CA THR A 147 8.69 -4.65 -1.20
C THR A 147 8.21 -5.13 -2.57
N LEU A 148 9.03 -5.93 -3.26
CA LEU A 148 8.65 -6.65 -4.46
C LEU A 148 8.52 -8.13 -4.13
N LEU A 149 7.44 -8.77 -4.56
CA LEU A 149 7.08 -10.14 -4.23
C LEU A 149 7.29 -11.05 -5.45
N PRO A 150 8.51 -11.61 -5.65
CA PRO A 150 8.71 -12.65 -6.66
C PRO A 150 7.85 -13.89 -6.40
N SER A 151 7.44 -14.13 -5.15
CA SER A 151 6.40 -15.11 -4.81
C SER A 151 5.54 -14.60 -3.65
N LYS A 152 4.38 -15.23 -3.42
CA LYS A 152 3.49 -14.85 -2.30
C LYS A 152 4.18 -14.93 -0.93
N ASN A 153 5.15 -15.83 -0.79
CA ASN A 153 5.83 -16.12 0.47
C ASN A 153 7.19 -15.42 0.59
N LEU A 154 7.74 -14.87 -0.49
CA LEU A 154 9.08 -14.26 -0.49
C LEU A 154 9.03 -12.88 -1.14
N GLY A 155 9.48 -11.89 -0.38
CA GLY A 155 9.66 -10.51 -0.82
C GLY A 155 11.12 -10.09 -0.77
N VAL A 156 11.53 -9.25 -1.71
CA VAL A 156 12.75 -8.46 -1.65
C VAL A 156 12.34 -7.03 -1.32
N PHE A 157 12.95 -6.43 -0.30
CA PHE A 157 12.58 -5.08 0.10
C PHE A 157 13.76 -4.12 0.14
N PHE A 158 13.45 -2.85 -0.05
CA PHE A 158 14.33 -1.71 0.13
C PHE A 158 13.60 -0.65 0.96
N GLY A 159 14.21 -0.22 2.06
CA GLY A 159 13.68 0.80 2.93
C GLY A 159 14.67 1.94 3.16
N GLY A 160 14.15 3.13 3.36
CA GLY A 160 14.93 4.35 3.52
C GLY A 160 14.15 5.45 4.22
N GLY A 161 14.85 6.23 5.01
CA GLY A 161 14.23 7.19 5.92
C GLY A 161 15.23 8.00 6.71
N TYR A 162 14.70 8.82 7.61
CA TYR A 162 15.51 9.62 8.53
C TYR A 162 15.52 8.98 9.92
N ALA A 163 16.69 8.52 10.34
CA ALA A 163 16.98 8.19 11.72
C ALA A 163 17.49 9.42 12.47
N PHE A 164 17.70 9.30 13.79
CA PHE A 164 18.21 10.43 14.60
C PHE A 164 19.57 10.96 14.14
N ALA A 165 20.40 10.12 13.54
CA ALA A 165 21.74 10.49 13.07
C ALA A 165 21.76 11.04 11.62
N GLY A 166 20.66 10.93 10.86
CA GLY A 166 20.59 11.33 9.45
C GLY A 166 19.77 10.37 8.58
N PHE A 167 19.97 10.40 7.27
CA PHE A 167 19.33 9.48 6.34
C PHE A 167 19.98 8.08 6.40
N GLY A 168 19.17 7.04 6.53
CA GLY A 168 19.61 5.64 6.58
C GLY A 168 18.79 4.77 5.62
N TYR A 169 19.37 3.66 5.19
CA TYR A 169 18.70 2.69 4.33
C TYR A 169 18.97 1.24 4.77
N ASN A 170 18.05 0.35 4.41
CA ASN A 170 18.13 -1.09 4.62
C ASN A 170 17.58 -1.83 3.40
N ALA A 171 18.17 -2.97 3.07
CA ALA A 171 17.67 -3.86 2.03
C ALA A 171 17.71 -5.31 2.51
N GLY A 172 16.73 -6.12 2.11
CA GLY A 172 16.65 -7.47 2.62
C GLY A 172 15.60 -8.35 1.98
N LEU A 173 15.41 -9.51 2.60
CA LEU A 173 14.42 -10.50 2.26
C LEU A 173 13.34 -10.56 3.34
N ASN A 174 12.10 -10.72 2.91
CA ASN A 174 10.91 -10.86 3.75
C ASN A 174 10.23 -12.18 3.43
N PHE A 175 10.16 -13.11 4.37
CA PHE A 175 9.41 -14.34 4.24
C PHE A 175 8.05 -14.20 4.93
N ARG A 176 6.98 -14.63 4.26
CA ARG A 176 5.59 -14.60 4.77
C ARG A 176 5.06 -16.02 4.86
N ALA A 177 4.71 -16.46 6.07
CA ALA A 177 4.28 -17.86 6.28
C ALA A 177 2.89 -18.14 5.68
N THR A 178 1.92 -17.25 5.92
CA THR A 178 0.51 -17.44 5.51
C THR A 178 -0.04 -16.18 4.86
N PRO A 179 0.49 -15.77 3.69
CA PRO A 179 0.23 -14.47 3.08
C PRO A 179 -1.25 -14.23 2.75
N ASP A 180 -2.04 -15.28 2.53
CA ASP A 180 -3.46 -15.17 2.21
C ASP A 180 -4.34 -14.94 3.46
N LYS A 181 -3.84 -15.21 4.67
CA LYS A 181 -4.59 -15.03 5.92
C LYS A 181 -4.61 -13.57 6.37
N ARG A 182 -5.59 -13.23 7.21
CA ARG A 182 -5.74 -11.89 7.80
C ARG A 182 -4.51 -11.51 8.63
N ALA A 183 -4.01 -12.44 9.44
CA ALA A 183 -2.75 -12.30 10.15
C ALA A 183 -1.77 -13.29 9.54
N SER A 184 -0.58 -12.82 9.17
CA SER A 184 0.51 -13.67 8.70
C SER A 184 1.76 -13.39 9.52
N PHE A 185 2.41 -14.47 9.94
CA PHE A 185 3.75 -14.38 10.49
C PHE A 185 4.74 -13.97 9.39
N ILE A 186 5.71 -13.14 9.76
CA ILE A 186 6.78 -12.69 8.87
C ILE A 186 8.16 -12.89 9.50
N LEU A 187 9.13 -13.21 8.67
CA LEU A 187 10.55 -13.27 9.01
C LEU A 187 11.32 -12.35 8.07
N ASN A 188 12.30 -11.63 8.60
CA ASN A 188 13.14 -10.73 7.84
C ASN A 188 14.62 -11.02 8.05
N VAL A 189 15.39 -10.92 6.97
CA VAL A 189 16.86 -10.88 7.01
C VAL A 189 17.27 -9.70 6.14
N MET A 190 18.06 -8.79 6.69
CA MET A 190 18.45 -7.58 5.99
C MET A 190 19.87 -7.14 6.27
N TYR A 191 20.39 -6.33 5.36
CA TYR A 191 21.65 -5.63 5.50
C TYR A 191 21.42 -4.13 5.29
N GLY A 192 21.97 -3.32 6.18
CA GLY A 192 21.88 -1.87 6.12
C GLY A 192 22.29 -1.28 7.45
N TYR A 193 21.84 -0.06 7.77
CA TYR A 193 22.23 0.54 9.05
C TYR A 193 21.58 -0.23 10.20
N ASN A 194 22.37 -0.59 11.21
CA ASN A 194 21.95 -1.40 12.37
C ASN A 194 22.25 -0.74 13.73
N ALA A 195 22.98 0.38 13.70
CA ALA A 195 23.18 1.29 14.82
C ALA A 195 23.36 2.72 14.30
N ALA A 196 22.86 3.68 15.07
CA ALA A 196 22.97 5.10 14.79
C ALA A 196 23.25 5.84 16.10
N TYR A 197 24.32 6.62 16.12
CA TYR A 197 24.64 7.51 17.23
C TYR A 197 24.35 8.94 16.80
N ALA A 198 23.46 9.61 17.52
CA ALA A 198 23.09 10.99 17.28
C ALA A 198 23.44 11.82 18.52
N ILE A 199 24.38 12.76 18.39
CA ILE A 199 24.84 13.59 19.50
C ILE A 199 24.26 14.99 19.35
N SER A 200 23.46 15.39 20.34
CA SER A 200 22.88 16.73 20.37
C SER A 200 23.97 17.78 20.57
N GLY A 201 24.02 18.79 19.71
CA GLY A 201 25.01 19.87 19.78
C GLY A 201 26.38 19.54 19.17
N ALA A 202 26.60 18.31 18.70
CA ALA A 202 27.83 17.89 18.04
C ALA A 202 27.53 16.96 16.86
N SER A 203 26.82 17.45 15.85
CA SER A 203 26.38 16.65 14.69
C SER A 203 27.53 16.03 13.89
N GLN A 204 28.74 16.59 13.99
CA GLN A 204 29.97 16.01 13.42
C GLN A 204 30.34 14.64 14.03
N LEU A 205 29.79 14.31 15.20
CA LEU A 205 29.95 13.01 15.86
C LEU A 205 28.81 12.04 15.50
N ASN A 206 27.85 12.44 14.65
CA ASN A 206 26.81 11.54 14.20
C ASN A 206 27.41 10.47 13.28
N LYS A 207 27.12 9.20 13.58
CA LYS A 207 27.66 8.09 12.80
C LYS A 207 26.66 6.95 12.68
N PHE A 208 26.59 6.40 11.47
CA PHE A 208 25.88 5.16 11.16
C PHE A 208 26.86 3.99 11.12
N PHE A 209 26.37 2.84 11.57
CA PHE A 209 27.06 1.57 11.40
C PHE A 209 26.16 0.61 10.63
N TYR A 210 26.77 -0.13 9.72
CA TYR A 210 26.10 -1.04 8.82
C TYR A 210 26.41 -2.49 9.19
N GLY A 211 25.41 -3.35 9.03
CA GLY A 211 25.56 -4.76 9.29
C GLY A 211 24.28 -5.53 9.05
N MET A 212 24.32 -6.83 9.34
CA MET A 212 23.16 -7.70 9.21
C MET A 212 22.19 -7.46 10.37
N SER A 213 20.90 -7.65 10.09
CA SER A 213 19.84 -7.76 11.09
C SER A 213 18.89 -8.87 10.69
N VAL A 214 18.37 -9.59 11.68
CA VAL A 214 17.29 -10.56 11.47
C VAL A 214 16.08 -10.15 12.29
N GLY A 215 14.89 -10.55 11.89
CA GLY A 215 13.70 -10.23 12.66
C GLY A 215 12.52 -11.12 12.37
N ALA A 216 11.53 -11.01 13.25
CA ALA A 216 10.29 -11.74 13.17
C ALA A 216 9.13 -10.83 13.58
N GLY A 217 7.94 -11.09 13.04
CA GLY A 217 6.81 -10.21 13.25
C GLY A 217 5.50 -10.77 12.77
N VAL A 218 4.49 -9.90 12.76
CA VAL A 218 3.17 -10.18 12.22
C VAL A 218 2.74 -9.05 11.28
N MET A 219 2.19 -9.43 10.14
CA MET A 219 1.40 -8.54 9.30
C MET A 219 -0.08 -8.79 9.54
N VAL A 220 -0.88 -7.72 9.63
CA VAL A 220 -2.32 -7.76 9.90
C VAL A 220 -3.06 -6.96 8.84
N LYS A 221 -3.75 -7.67 7.95
CA LYS A 221 -4.60 -7.09 6.90
C LYS A 221 -5.86 -6.47 7.48
N GLN A 222 -6.31 -5.38 6.88
CA GLN A 222 -7.58 -4.76 7.25
C GLN A 222 -8.76 -5.62 6.78
N ARG A 223 -9.86 -5.61 7.55
CA ARG A 223 -11.04 -6.44 7.25
C ARG A 223 -11.74 -6.05 5.94
N ARG A 224 -11.75 -4.76 5.61
CA ARG A 224 -12.45 -4.21 4.44
C ARG A 224 -11.55 -3.97 3.23
N ASN A 225 -10.24 -3.95 3.44
CA ASN A 225 -9.25 -3.68 2.40
C ASN A 225 -8.08 -4.66 2.57
N THR A 226 -8.08 -5.74 1.78
CA THR A 226 -7.02 -6.73 1.81
C THR A 226 -5.71 -6.23 1.20
N ASN A 227 -5.75 -5.11 0.47
CA ASN A 227 -4.59 -4.46 -0.12
C ASN A 227 -3.90 -3.50 0.85
N ALA A 228 -4.37 -3.39 2.10
CA ALA A 228 -3.69 -2.61 3.12
C ALA A 228 -3.49 -3.41 4.41
N PHE A 229 -2.33 -3.25 5.02
CA PHE A 229 -1.98 -3.99 6.24
C PHE A 229 -1.03 -3.23 7.15
N TRP A 230 -1.12 -3.54 8.44
CA TRP A 230 -0.11 -3.14 9.42
C TRP A 230 0.96 -4.22 9.53
N ALA A 231 2.22 -3.83 9.66
CA ALA A 231 3.34 -4.70 9.95
C ALA A 231 3.94 -4.33 11.31
N PHE A 232 4.14 -5.33 12.16
CA PHE A 232 4.78 -5.19 13.48
C PHE A 232 5.92 -6.18 13.56
N GLU A 233 7.14 -5.70 13.79
CA GLU A 233 8.34 -6.53 13.78
C GLU A 233 9.25 -6.26 14.97
N LEU A 234 9.91 -7.32 15.43
CA LEU A 234 11.02 -7.29 16.36
C LEU A 234 12.28 -7.72 15.61
N LEU A 235 13.32 -6.89 15.70
CA LEU A 235 14.56 -7.04 14.95
C LEU A 235 15.74 -7.18 15.92
N VAL A 236 16.68 -8.05 15.58
CA VAL A 236 17.95 -8.27 16.28
C VAL A 236 19.09 -7.85 15.36
N PRO A 237 19.69 -6.66 15.58
CA PRO A 237 20.83 -6.18 14.81
C PRO A 237 22.14 -6.82 15.27
N PHE A 238 22.92 -7.36 14.33
CA PHE A 238 24.27 -7.88 14.56
C PHE A 238 25.30 -6.76 14.43
N ARG A 239 25.56 -6.07 15.54
CA ARG A 239 26.44 -4.89 15.56
C ARG A 239 27.91 -5.29 15.46
N SER A 240 28.66 -4.56 14.64
CA SER A 240 30.10 -4.76 14.49
C SER A 240 30.85 -4.30 15.74
N LYS A 241 32.08 -4.81 15.90
CA LYS A 241 33.00 -4.32 16.95
C LYS A 241 33.23 -2.81 16.82
N GLU A 242 33.25 -2.27 15.60
CA GLU A 242 33.41 -0.84 15.33
C GLU A 242 32.33 0.01 16.01
N ALA A 243 31.07 -0.43 16.01
CA ALA A 243 29.98 0.28 16.67
C ALA A 243 30.19 0.32 18.20
N THR A 244 30.64 -0.79 18.78
CA THR A 244 30.93 -0.90 20.21
C THR A 244 32.17 -0.10 20.61
N ASP A 245 33.22 -0.12 19.78
CA ASP A 245 34.42 0.68 20.00
C ASP A 245 34.08 2.17 19.95
N TYR A 246 33.27 2.59 18.97
CA TYR A 246 32.80 3.98 18.87
C TYR A 246 31.97 4.41 20.07
N TYR A 247 31.13 3.53 20.61
CA TYR A 247 30.42 3.79 21.86
C TYR A 247 31.37 4.06 23.03
N ASN A 248 32.46 3.30 23.13
CA ASN A 248 33.46 3.49 24.18
C ASN A 248 34.23 4.81 24.00
N VAL A 249 34.51 5.20 22.74
CA VAL A 249 35.08 6.53 22.42
C VAL A 249 34.12 7.65 22.83
N LEU A 250 32.83 7.53 22.53
CA LEU A 250 31.83 8.52 22.94
C LEU A 250 31.73 8.63 24.47
N LYS A 251 31.87 7.52 25.20
CA LYS A 251 31.90 7.52 26.67
C LYS A 251 33.13 8.22 27.26
N SER A 252 34.28 8.11 26.60
CA SER A 252 35.52 8.74 27.07
C SER A 252 35.70 10.17 26.58
N THR A 253 34.86 10.64 25.65
CA THR A 253 34.93 12.00 25.09
C THR A 253 34.41 13.02 26.11
N PRO A 254 35.23 14.00 26.55
CA PRO A 254 34.78 15.04 27.47
C PRO A 254 33.59 15.84 26.91
N GLY A 255 32.57 16.06 27.73
CA GLY A 255 31.38 16.83 27.35
C GLY A 255 30.29 16.03 26.63
N VAL A 256 30.52 14.75 26.31
CA VAL A 256 29.49 13.86 25.74
C VAL A 256 28.84 13.06 26.87
N ARG A 257 27.50 13.16 26.98
CA ARG A 257 26.70 12.33 27.90
C ARG A 257 25.83 11.38 27.09
N ILE A 258 25.91 10.09 27.42
CA ILE A 258 25.10 9.05 26.79
C ILE A 258 23.90 8.74 27.69
N ASP A 259 22.73 9.20 27.29
CA ASP A 259 21.48 8.98 28.05
C ASP A 259 20.79 7.67 27.65
N ASN A 260 21.01 7.18 26.43
CA ASN A 260 20.32 6.00 25.88
C ASN A 260 21.32 5.01 25.26
N PRO A 261 21.64 3.88 25.93
CA PRO A 261 22.43 2.83 25.33
C PRO A 261 21.66 2.16 24.18
N LEU A 262 22.39 1.58 23.22
CA LEU A 262 21.75 0.80 22.15
C LEU A 262 21.09 -0.45 22.72
N LEU A 263 19.79 -0.59 22.52
CA LEU A 263 19.04 -1.79 22.88
C LEU A 263 19.51 -2.98 22.03
N PRO A 264 19.59 -4.21 22.59
CA PRO A 264 19.96 -5.39 21.82
C PRO A 264 18.92 -5.75 20.74
N VAL A 265 17.71 -5.20 20.83
CA VAL A 265 16.60 -5.38 19.90
C VAL A 265 16.07 -4.03 19.41
N ALA A 266 15.45 -4.03 18.24
CA ALA A 266 14.74 -2.89 17.67
C ALA A 266 13.31 -3.28 17.30
N PHE A 267 12.42 -2.29 17.26
CA PHE A 267 11.02 -2.48 16.87
C PHE A 267 10.75 -1.75 15.57
N SER A 268 9.87 -2.33 14.77
CA SER A 268 9.36 -1.68 13.57
C SER A 268 7.84 -1.78 13.51
N ILE A 269 7.24 -0.68 13.10
CA ILE A 269 5.79 -0.54 12.91
C ILE A 269 5.57 0.23 11.62
N GLY A 270 4.83 -0.33 10.67
CA GLY A 270 4.47 0.38 9.47
C GLY A 270 3.14 -0.04 8.88
N TYR A 271 2.65 0.81 7.99
CA TYR A 271 1.40 0.62 7.27
C TYR A 271 1.71 0.53 5.78
N HIS A 272 1.24 -0.54 5.14
CA HIS A 272 1.56 -0.89 3.77
C HIS A 272 0.33 -0.88 2.86
N PHE A 273 0.58 -0.53 1.60
CA PHE A 273 -0.35 -0.58 0.49
C PHE A 273 0.19 -1.54 -0.58
N ALA A 274 -0.48 -2.67 -0.79
CA ALA A 274 -0.15 -3.65 -1.81
C ALA A 274 -0.68 -3.21 -3.19
N PHE A 275 0.07 -3.52 -4.25
CA PHE A 275 -0.23 -3.22 -5.64
C PHE A 275 0.12 -4.40 -6.56
#